data_AF-A0A7X8SND0-F1
#
_entry.id   AF-A0A7X8SND0-F1
#
_cell.length_a   1.000
_cell.length_b   1.000
_cell.length_c   1.000
_cell.angle_alpha   90.00
_cell.angle_beta   90.00
_cell.angle_gamma   90.00
#
_symmetry.space_group_name_H-M   'P 1'
#
loop_
_entity.id
_entity.type
_entity.pdbx_description
1 polymer ?
#
loop_
_entity_poly.entity_id
_entity_poly.type
_entity_poly.pdbx_seq_one_letter_code
_entity_poly.pdbx_strand_id
1 'polypeptide(L)'
;MRRRNNPFLNNEDDIDPVSTVANLFDVAMVFAVALMVALVSRFNMQEIFSDEDFTIVKNPGTEEMEIITKKGKEISKYAPSKNQDKKTNGDKGKKIGTAYQLESGEVIYIED
;
A
#
# COMPACT_ATOMS: atom_id res chain seq x y z
N MET A 1 43.64 17.57 -62.93
CA MET A 1 43.26 16.49 -61.99
C MET A 1 42.25 17.03 -61.00
N ARG A 2 40.98 16.63 -61.09
CA ARG A 2 39.93 17.00 -60.10
C ARG A 2 39.86 15.89 -59.06
N ARG A 3 40.24 16.19 -57.81
CA ARG A 3 40.04 15.28 -56.67
C ARG A 3 38.55 15.24 -56.37
N ARG A 4 37.94 14.06 -56.51
CA ARG A 4 36.59 13.77 -56.01
C ARG A 4 36.72 13.48 -54.52
N ASN A 5 36.20 14.38 -53.67
CA ASN A 5 36.02 14.09 -52.25
C ASN A 5 34.77 13.22 -52.12
N ASN A 6 34.95 11.96 -51.72
CA ASN A 6 33.84 11.07 -51.38
C ASN A 6 33.40 11.36 -49.93
N PRO A 7 32.17 11.81 -49.68
CA PRO A 7 31.67 12.11 -48.33
C PRO A 7 31.32 10.85 -47.52
N PHE A 8 31.50 9.67 -48.10
CA PHE A 8 31.11 8.38 -47.50
C PHE A 8 32.21 7.72 -46.66
N LEU A 9 33.38 8.35 -46.50
CA LEU A 9 34.53 7.79 -45.78
C LEU A 9 34.76 8.38 -44.38
N ASN A 10 33.80 9.15 -43.83
CA ASN A 10 33.99 9.92 -42.59
C ASN A 10 32.96 9.62 -41.47
N ASN A 11 32.20 8.53 -41.55
CA ASN A 11 31.07 8.27 -40.65
C ASN A 11 31.19 6.97 -39.83
N GLU A 12 32.39 6.55 -39.42
CA GLU A 12 32.54 5.30 -38.66
C GLU A 12 33.11 5.43 -37.24
N ASP A 13 33.67 6.58 -36.80
CA ASP A 13 34.41 6.61 -35.53
C ASP A 13 34.06 7.71 -34.50
N ASP A 14 33.04 8.54 -34.71
CA ASP A 14 32.60 9.55 -33.72
C ASP A 14 31.29 9.14 -33.02
N ILE A 15 31.22 7.89 -32.53
CA ILE A 15 30.20 7.54 -31.54
C ILE A 15 30.65 8.19 -30.22
N ASP A 16 30.23 9.43 -29.99
CA ASP A 16 30.48 10.13 -28.74
C ASP A 16 29.92 9.27 -27.58
N PRO A 17 30.78 8.76 -26.67
CA PRO A 17 30.34 7.93 -25.56
C PRO A 17 29.32 8.66 -24.68
N VAL A 18 29.37 9.99 -24.58
CA VAL A 18 28.40 10.79 -23.82
C VAL A 18 27.02 10.72 -24.47
N SER A 19 26.94 10.79 -25.80
CA SER A 19 25.69 10.68 -26.56
C SER A 19 25.05 9.30 -26.39
N THR A 20 25.87 8.25 -26.39
CA THR A 20 25.42 6.87 -26.20
C THR A 20 24.87 6.65 -24.78
N VAL A 21 25.54 7.19 -23.77
CA VAL A 21 25.09 7.13 -22.37
C VAL A 21 23.80 7.93 -22.16
N ALA A 22 23.66 9.10 -22.79
CA ALA A 22 22.45 9.91 -22.71
C ALA A 22 21.20 9.16 -23.23
N ASN A 23 21.33 8.44 -24.34
CA ASN A 23 20.25 7.62 -24.90
C ASN A 23 19.87 6.46 -23.96
N LEU A 24 20.86 5.72 -23.45
CA LEU A 24 20.60 4.63 -22.50
C LEU A 24 19.95 5.12 -21.20
N PHE A 25 20.32 6.32 -20.74
CA PHE A 25 19.74 6.94 -19.56
C PHE A 25 18.25 7.28 -19.76
N ASP A 26 17.88 7.81 -20.92
CA ASP A 26 16.48 8.10 -21.26
C ASP A 26 15.63 6.81 -21.30
N VAL A 27 16.15 5.76 -21.96
CA VAL A 27 15.51 4.43 -21.95
C VAL A 27 15.37 3.88 -20.54
N ALA A 28 16.39 4.04 -19.69
CA ALA A 28 16.34 3.61 -18.30
C ALA A 28 15.29 4.38 -17.48
N MET A 29 15.11 5.68 -17.74
CA MET A 29 14.07 6.49 -17.10
C MET A 29 12.67 5.99 -17.48
N VAL A 30 12.42 5.77 -18.77
CA VAL A 30 11.14 5.20 -19.25
C VAL A 30 10.91 3.82 -18.65
N PHE A 31 11.94 2.98 -18.55
CA PHE A 31 11.86 1.67 -17.92
C PHE A 31 11.50 1.76 -16.42
N ALA A 32 12.11 2.69 -15.67
CA ALA A 32 11.80 2.91 -14.27
C ALA A 32 10.35 3.38 -14.06
N VAL A 33 9.86 4.29 -14.91
CA VAL A 33 8.46 4.73 -14.90
C VAL A 33 7.51 3.57 -15.20
N ALA A 34 7.83 2.73 -16.19
CA ALA A 34 7.04 1.55 -16.50
C ALA A 34 6.98 0.56 -15.32
N LEU A 35 8.10 0.34 -14.62
CA LEU A 35 8.10 -0.47 -13.40
C LEU A 35 7.25 0.14 -12.29
N MET A 36 7.31 1.46 -12.09
CA MET A 36 6.46 2.14 -11.09
C MET A 36 4.97 1.94 -11.41
N VAL A 37 4.56 2.12 -12.67
CA VAL A 37 3.19 1.87 -13.13
C VAL A 37 2.80 0.41 -12.90
N ALA A 38 3.68 -0.54 -13.23
CA ALA A 38 3.44 -1.96 -13.04
C ALA A 38 3.27 -2.35 -11.57
N LEU A 39 4.07 -1.80 -10.66
CA LEU A 39 3.94 -2.04 -9.22
C LEU A 39 2.62 -1.45 -8.69
N VAL A 40 2.33 -0.19 -9.04
CA VAL A 40 1.07 0.47 -8.64
C VAL A 40 -0.15 -0.31 -9.13
N SER A 41 -0.11 -0.81 -10.37
CA SER A 41 -1.17 -1.64 -10.96
C SER A 41 -1.26 -3.02 -10.33
N ARG A 42 -0.13 -3.69 -10.04
CA ARG A 42 -0.11 -5.05 -9.48
C ARG A 42 -0.61 -5.10 -8.05
N PHE A 43 -0.29 -4.09 -7.25
CA PHE A 43 -0.68 -4.05 -5.85
C PHE A 43 -2.10 -3.51 -5.63
N ASN A 44 -2.88 -3.27 -6.69
CA ASN A 44 -4.24 -2.73 -6.61
C ASN A 44 -4.33 -1.55 -5.62
N MET A 45 -3.31 -0.69 -5.61
CA MET A 45 -3.24 0.47 -4.70
C MET A 45 -4.30 1.54 -5.00
N GLN A 46 -5.20 1.29 -5.95
CA GLN A 46 -6.40 2.08 -6.21
C GLN A 46 -7.19 2.33 -4.93
N GLU A 47 -7.32 1.35 -4.02
CA GLU A 47 -8.01 1.57 -2.73
C GLU A 47 -7.27 2.57 -1.82
N ILE A 48 -5.92 2.60 -1.82
CA ILE A 48 -5.17 3.57 -1.00
C ILE A 48 -5.38 5.01 -1.52
N PHE A 49 -5.56 5.19 -2.82
CA PHE A 49 -5.78 6.49 -3.45
C PHE A 49 -7.26 6.86 -3.67
N SER A 50 -8.18 5.92 -3.53
CA SER A 50 -9.61 6.24 -3.52
C SER A 50 -9.93 7.07 -2.28
N ASP A 51 -10.62 8.20 -2.50
CA ASP A 51 -11.24 9.02 -1.45
C ASP A 51 -12.47 8.33 -0.83
N GLU A 52 -12.82 7.14 -1.32
CA GLU A 52 -13.96 6.36 -0.85
C GLU A 52 -13.63 5.63 0.46
N ASP A 53 -14.62 5.63 1.35
CA ASP A 53 -14.57 4.88 2.59
C ASP A 53 -14.68 3.38 2.29
N PHE A 54 -13.71 2.60 2.75
CA PHE A 54 -13.72 1.14 2.58
C PHE A 54 -13.41 0.41 3.88
N THR A 55 -13.99 -0.78 4.01
CA THR A 55 -13.75 -1.70 5.11
C THR A 55 -13.21 -3.01 4.57
N ILE A 56 -11.96 -3.33 4.91
CA ILE A 56 -11.35 -4.63 4.62
C ILE A 56 -11.55 -5.52 5.84
N VAL A 57 -12.22 -6.66 5.64
CA VAL A 57 -12.32 -7.73 6.66
C VAL A 57 -11.38 -8.85 6.26
N LYS A 58 -10.30 -9.03 7.02
CA LYS A 58 -9.38 -10.17 6.86
C LYS A 58 -9.82 -11.31 7.78
N ASN A 59 -9.73 -12.53 7.26
CA ASN A 59 -10.03 -13.77 7.98
C ASN A 59 -11.40 -13.76 8.68
N PRO A 60 -12.50 -13.54 7.94
CA PRO A 60 -13.83 -13.51 8.53
C PRO A 60 -14.16 -14.86 9.20
N GLY A 61 -14.68 -14.81 10.43
CA GLY A 61 -15.11 -15.99 11.19
C GLY A 61 -14.00 -16.77 11.89
N THR A 62 -12.75 -16.28 11.89
CA THR A 62 -11.65 -16.93 12.62
C THR A 62 -11.21 -16.12 13.85
N GLU A 63 -10.43 -16.74 14.74
CA GLU A 63 -9.86 -16.07 15.93
C GLU A 63 -8.89 -14.92 15.57
N GLU A 64 -8.38 -14.91 14.33
CA GLU A 64 -7.42 -13.93 13.81
C GLU A 64 -8.09 -12.91 12.86
N MET A 65 -9.38 -12.67 13.04
CA MET A 65 -10.12 -11.68 12.24
C MET A 65 -9.46 -10.28 12.39
N GLU A 66 -9.32 -9.52 11.32
CA GLU A 66 -8.93 -8.11 11.41
C GLU A 66 -9.87 -7.25 10.55
N ILE A 67 -10.44 -6.20 11.14
CA ILE A 67 -11.26 -5.22 10.43
C ILE A 67 -10.43 -3.94 10.28
N ILE A 68 -10.14 -3.54 9.05
CA ILE A 68 -9.44 -2.30 8.73
C ILE A 68 -10.44 -1.39 8.03
N THR A 69 -10.79 -0.29 8.68
CA THR A 69 -11.71 0.72 8.12
C THR A 69 -10.92 1.98 7.79
N LYS A 70 -11.01 2.43 6.55
CA LYS A 70 -10.53 3.74 6.11
C LYS A 70 -11.72 4.66 5.95
N LYS A 71 -11.73 5.79 6.67
CA LYS A 71 -12.66 6.90 6.46
C LYS A 71 -11.88 8.13 6.02
N GLY A 72 -11.95 8.50 4.74
CA GLY A 72 -11.08 9.53 4.15
C GLY A 72 -9.59 9.28 4.43
N LYS A 73 -8.97 10.08 5.31
CA LYS A 73 -7.54 9.96 5.70
C LYS A 73 -7.30 9.15 6.98
N GLU A 74 -8.34 8.80 7.72
CA GLU A 74 -8.23 8.10 9.00
C GLU A 74 -8.33 6.58 8.78
N ILE A 75 -7.35 5.83 9.29
CA ILE A 75 -7.29 4.37 9.20
C ILE A 75 -7.43 3.78 10.62
N SER A 76 -8.52 3.06 10.87
CA SER A 76 -8.76 2.33 12.12
C SER A 76 -8.61 0.82 11.90
N LYS A 77 -7.77 0.17 12.72
CA LYS A 77 -7.63 -1.30 12.75
C LYS A 77 -8.27 -1.86 14.02
N TYR A 78 -9.20 -2.79 13.85
CA TYR A 78 -9.80 -3.57 14.92
C TYR A 78 -9.38 -5.03 14.76
N ALA A 79 -8.58 -5.53 15.70
CA ALA A 79 -8.31 -6.95 15.86
C ALA A 79 -9.01 -7.39 17.16
N PRO A 80 -9.80 -8.48 17.17
CA PRO A 80 -10.30 -9.13 18.36
C PRO A 80 -9.14 -9.91 19.00
N SER A 81 -8.07 -9.23 19.36
CA SER A 81 -7.09 -9.81 20.25
C SER A 81 -7.65 -9.74 21.67
N LYS A 82 -7.59 -10.87 22.37
CA LYS A 82 -7.83 -11.04 23.82
C LYS A 82 -6.95 -10.13 24.72
N ASN A 83 -6.32 -9.09 24.17
CA ASN A 83 -5.36 -8.20 24.79
C ASN A 83 -5.61 -6.74 24.37
N GLN A 84 -6.86 -6.27 24.46
CA GLN A 84 -7.20 -4.84 24.37
C GLN A 84 -6.79 -4.04 25.63
N ASP A 85 -5.92 -4.57 26.50
CA ASP A 85 -5.53 -3.89 27.75
C ASP A 85 -4.41 -2.86 27.61
N LYS A 86 -3.91 -2.51 26.41
CA LYS A 86 -2.73 -1.61 26.32
C LYS A 86 -2.77 -0.45 25.34
N LYS A 87 -3.90 -0.13 24.71
CA LYS A 87 -3.98 1.06 23.82
C LYS A 87 -5.28 1.87 23.87
N THR A 88 -5.97 1.92 25.00
CA THR A 88 -7.00 2.94 25.26
C THR A 88 -6.50 3.92 26.31
N ASN A 89 -5.58 4.79 25.87
CA ASN A 89 -5.26 6.00 26.62
C ASN A 89 -6.45 6.95 26.50
N GLY A 90 -7.27 7.07 27.56
CA GLY A 90 -8.23 8.16 27.73
C GLY A 90 -9.66 7.77 28.12
N ASP A 91 -9.91 7.69 29.43
CA ASP A 91 -11.19 7.89 30.14
C ASP A 91 -12.41 8.34 29.30
N LYS A 92 -13.39 7.45 29.02
CA LYS A 92 -14.83 7.78 28.86
C LYS A 92 -15.77 6.57 29.05
N GLY A 93 -15.51 5.70 30.01
CA GLY A 93 -16.44 4.62 30.34
C GLY A 93 -16.62 4.51 31.85
N LYS A 94 -17.82 4.73 32.36
CA LYS A 94 -18.16 4.33 33.73
C LYS A 94 -18.43 2.83 33.70
N LYS A 95 -17.71 2.02 34.48
CA LYS A 95 -18.09 0.63 34.73
C LYS A 95 -19.48 0.65 35.38
N ILE A 96 -20.47 0.10 34.69
CA ILE A 96 -21.86 0.04 35.17
C ILE A 96 -22.19 -1.33 35.77
N GLY A 97 -21.34 -2.34 35.61
CA GLY A 97 -21.54 -3.68 36.15
C GLY A 97 -20.61 -4.72 35.53
N THR A 98 -20.86 -5.98 35.85
CA THR A 98 -20.15 -7.17 35.39
C THR A 98 -21.14 -8.13 34.71
N ALA A 99 -20.81 -8.65 33.52
CA ALA A 99 -21.66 -9.62 32.80
C ALA A 99 -21.00 -11.01 32.78
N TYR A 100 -21.80 -12.05 33.03
CA TYR A 100 -21.41 -13.45 33.01
C TYR A 100 -22.19 -14.19 31.92
N GLN A 101 -21.51 -15.02 31.12
CA GLN A 101 -22.16 -15.91 30.17
C GLN A 101 -22.19 -17.33 30.75
N LEU A 102 -23.38 -17.93 30.82
CA LEU A 102 -23.57 -19.31 31.24
C LEU A 102 -23.27 -20.29 30.10
N GLU A 103 -23.05 -21.56 30.44
CA GLU A 103 -22.86 -22.64 29.47
C GLU A 103 -24.09 -22.83 28.55
N SER A 104 -25.27 -22.40 29.00
CA SER A 104 -26.51 -22.37 28.20
C SER A 104 -26.53 -21.26 27.14
N GLY A 105 -25.55 -20.36 27.14
CA GLY A 105 -25.49 -19.18 26.26
C GLY A 105 -26.22 -17.95 26.80
N GLU A 106 -26.91 -18.07 27.94
CA GLU A 106 -27.57 -16.95 28.63
C GLU A 106 -26.54 -15.95 29.19
N VAL A 107 -26.82 -14.66 29.08
CA VAL A 107 -25.97 -13.59 29.59
C VAL A 107 -26.63 -12.92 30.79
N ILE A 108 -26.00 -13.03 31.96
CA ILE A 108 -26.44 -12.41 33.22
C ILE A 108 -25.65 -11.13 33.42
N TYR A 109 -26.34 -10.00 33.58
CA TYR A 109 -25.74 -8.72 33.92
C TYR A 109 -25.96 -8.41 35.41
N ILE A 110 -24.88 -8.05 36.12
CA ILE A 110 -24.89 -7.69 37.53
C ILE A 110 -24.38 -6.25 37.64
N GLU A 111 -25.19 -5.35 38.17
CA GLU A 111 -24.73 -3.99 38.52
C GLU A 111 -23.68 -4.08 39.64
N ASP A 112 -22.61 -3.28 39.54
CA ASP A 112 -21.56 -3.19 40.57
C ASP A 112 -22.02 -2.40 41.80
#